data_AF-A0A0B2VAM4-F1
#
_entry.id   AF-A0A0B2VAM4-F1
#
_cell.length_a   1.000
_cell.length_b   1.000
_cell.length_c   1.000
_cell.angle_alpha   90.00
_cell.angle_beta   90.00
_cell.angle_gamma   90.00
#
_symmetry.space_group_name_H-M   'P 1'
#
loop_
_entity.id
_entity.type
_entity.pdbx_description
1 polymer ?
#
loop_
_entity_poly.entity_id
_entity_poly.type
_entity_poly.pdbx_seq_one_letter_code
_entity_poly.pdbx_strand_id
1 'polypeptide(L)'
;NANDDDDGIPRLSSETLAALTEFFAEQANQQKENIEENWQLSQFWYSKETAEKLAAECVSAVNDGGRIACISCPTLVEYLLRDEAIVL
;
A
#
# COMPACT_ATOMS: atom_id res chain seq x y z
N ASN A 1 37.17 -20.84 -25.12
CA ASN A 1 36.08 -21.28 -24.26
C ASN A 1 34.97 -20.24 -24.44
N ALA A 2 33.94 -20.60 -25.20
CA ALA A 2 32.87 -19.67 -25.58
C ALA A 2 31.90 -19.56 -24.40
N ASN A 3 31.94 -18.43 -23.70
CA ASN A 3 30.93 -18.07 -22.70
C ASN A 3 29.93 -17.13 -23.38
N ASP A 4 29.02 -17.69 -24.15
CA ASP A 4 27.90 -16.97 -24.79
C ASP A 4 26.56 -17.64 -24.40
N ASP A 5 26.43 -18.03 -23.13
CA ASP A 5 25.20 -18.57 -22.55
C ASP A 5 24.33 -17.43 -21.95
N ASP A 6 23.98 -16.42 -22.76
CA ASP A 6 22.88 -15.47 -22.48
C ASP A 6 21.66 -15.75 -23.40
N ASP A 7 21.62 -16.92 -24.06
CA ASP A 7 20.57 -17.31 -25.02
C ASP A 7 19.35 -18.02 -24.36
N GLY A 8 19.34 -18.13 -23.03
CA GLY A 8 18.33 -18.94 -22.30
C GLY A 8 17.26 -18.15 -21.55
N ILE A 9 17.44 -16.85 -21.34
CA ILE A 9 16.51 -16.04 -20.53
C ILE A 9 15.76 -15.09 -21.48
N PRO A 10 14.45 -15.24 -21.67
CA PRO A 10 13.66 -14.29 -22.44
C PRO A 10 13.79 -12.89 -21.82
N ARG A 11 14.41 -11.95 -22.55
CA ARG A 11 14.50 -10.54 -22.15
C ARG A 11 13.49 -9.75 -22.95
N LEU A 12 12.82 -8.80 -22.28
CA LEU A 12 11.95 -7.85 -22.95
C LEU A 12 12.76 -7.02 -23.96
N SER A 13 12.15 -6.68 -25.10
CA SER A 13 12.78 -5.72 -26.01
C SER A 13 12.98 -4.39 -25.28
N SER A 14 14.02 -3.64 -25.65
CA SER A 14 14.36 -2.35 -25.03
C SER A 14 13.16 -1.40 -24.96
N GLU A 15 12.36 -1.40 -26.03
CA GLU A 15 11.14 -0.61 -26.17
C GLU A 15 10.05 -1.04 -25.17
N THR A 16 9.85 -2.35 -24.98
CA THR A 16 8.85 -2.88 -24.04
C THR A 16 9.26 -2.65 -22.60
N LEU A 17 10.55 -2.76 -22.29
CA LEU A 17 11.11 -2.49 -20.97
C LEU A 17 10.95 -1.01 -20.58
N ALA A 18 11.18 -0.10 -21.53
CA ALA A 18 10.98 1.33 -21.34
C ALA A 18 9.51 1.65 -21.06
N ALA A 19 8.60 1.14 -21.89
CA ALA A 19 7.16 1.31 -21.70
C ALA A 19 6.67 0.75 -20.36
N LEU A 20 7.18 -0.42 -19.95
CA LEU A 20 6.84 -1.04 -18.66
C LEU A 20 7.35 -0.20 -17.48
N THR A 21 8.56 0.34 -17.58
CA THR A 21 9.16 1.19 -16.54
C THR A 21 8.37 2.49 -16.37
N GLU A 22 7.98 3.12 -17.48
CA GLU A 22 7.15 4.33 -17.48
C GLU A 22 5.77 4.06 -16.86
N PHE A 23 5.13 2.95 -17.23
CA PHE A 23 3.86 2.52 -16.64
C PHE A 23 3.93 2.29 -15.12
N PHE A 24 5.01 1.67 -14.64
CA PHE A 24 5.21 1.48 -13.19
C PHE A 24 5.48 2.82 -12.46
N ALA A 25 6.20 3.74 -13.09
CA ALA A 25 6.43 5.07 -12.53
C ALA A 25 5.12 5.88 -12.43
N GLU A 26 4.25 5.80 -13.44
CA GLU A 26 2.92 6.40 -13.43
C GLU A 26 2.02 5.80 -12.32
N GLN A 27 2.01 4.47 -12.16
CA GLN A 27 1.26 3.80 -11.08
C GLN A 27 1.77 4.15 -9.69
N ALA A 28 3.09 4.25 -9.49
CA ALA A 28 3.68 4.61 -8.21
C ALA A 28 3.25 6.02 -7.76
N ASN A 29 3.05 6.93 -8.72
CA ASN A 29 2.57 8.28 -8.44
C ASN A 29 1.05 8.31 -8.12
N GLN A 30 0.27 7.38 -8.67
CA GLN A 30 -1.17 7.24 -8.40
C GLN A 30 -1.47 6.51 -7.08
N GLN A 31 -0.66 5.53 -6.69
CA GLN A 31 -0.80 4.80 -5.42
C GLN A 31 -0.62 5.69 -4.18
N LYS A 32 0.03 6.84 -4.32
CA LYS A 32 0.29 7.75 -3.20
C LYS A 32 -0.95 8.53 -2.75
N GLU A 33 -1.97 8.62 -3.60
CA GLU A 33 -3.15 9.47 -3.34
C GLU A 33 -4.45 8.69 -3.17
N ASN A 34 -4.51 7.43 -3.59
CA ASN A 34 -5.75 6.65 -3.52
C ASN A 34 -5.48 5.29 -2.88
N ILE A 35 -5.90 5.15 -1.62
CA ILE A 35 -6.00 3.87 -0.94
C ILE A 35 -7.19 3.11 -1.57
N GLU A 36 -6.97 2.55 -2.76
CA GLU A 36 -7.99 1.82 -3.52
C GLU A 36 -8.12 0.37 -3.07
N GLU A 37 -9.35 -0.15 -3.13
CA GLU A 37 -9.68 -1.53 -2.76
C GLU A 37 -8.98 -2.57 -3.64
N ASN A 38 -7.72 -2.88 -3.30
CA ASN A 38 -6.98 -3.94 -3.97
C ASN A 38 -7.31 -5.28 -3.31
N TRP A 39 -8.22 -6.01 -3.96
CA TRP A 39 -8.70 -7.34 -3.58
C TRP A 39 -7.65 -8.45 -3.71
N GLN A 40 -6.51 -8.20 -4.37
CA GLN A 40 -5.40 -9.16 -4.44
C GLN A 40 -4.50 -9.16 -3.19
N LEU A 41 -4.60 -8.14 -2.33
CA LEU A 41 -3.69 -7.95 -1.20
C LEU A 41 -4.21 -8.51 0.14
N SER A 42 -5.29 -9.30 0.15
CA SER A 42 -5.93 -9.82 1.38
C SER A 42 -6.09 -8.73 2.46
N GLN A 43 -6.52 -7.54 2.05
CA GLN A 43 -6.71 -6.39 2.92
C GLN A 43 -8.12 -6.38 3.51
N PHE A 44 -8.24 -5.82 4.72
CA PHE A 44 -9.52 -5.61 5.38
C PHE A 44 -10.04 -4.20 5.07
N TRP A 45 -11.20 -4.17 4.40
CA TRP A 45 -11.92 -2.94 4.08
C TRP A 45 -13.14 -2.81 4.98
N TYR A 46 -13.25 -1.69 5.67
CA TYR A 46 -14.33 -1.41 6.61
C TYR A 46 -15.33 -0.44 5.99
N SER A 47 -16.61 -0.61 6.32
CA SER A 47 -17.59 0.44 6.08
C SER A 47 -17.20 1.68 6.90
N LYS A 48 -17.66 2.86 6.45
CA LYS A 48 -17.43 4.12 7.18
C LYS A 48 -17.79 4.01 8.66
N GLU A 49 -18.97 3.50 8.98
CA GLU A 49 -19.45 3.34 10.36
C GLU A 49 -18.52 2.43 11.19
N THR A 50 -18.04 1.33 10.61
CA THR A 50 -17.13 0.41 11.29
C THR A 50 -15.75 1.04 11.48
N ALA A 51 -15.23 1.75 10.47
CA ALA A 51 -13.93 2.42 10.55
C ALA A 51 -13.93 3.52 11.62
N GLU A 52 -14.97 4.35 11.69
CA GLU A 52 -15.12 5.40 12.69
C GLU A 52 -15.16 4.83 14.11
N LYS A 53 -16.00 3.80 14.34
CA LYS A 53 -16.10 3.15 15.65
C LYS A 53 -14.77 2.51 16.04
N LEU A 54 -14.13 1.78 15.12
CA LEU A 54 -12.88 1.10 15.40
C LEU A 54 -11.74 2.08 15.71
N ALA A 55 -11.66 3.18 14.96
CA ALA A 55 -10.68 4.24 15.21
C ALA A 55 -10.87 4.85 16.62
N ALA A 56 -12.11 5.23 16.97
CA ALA A 56 -12.42 5.79 18.27
C ALA A 56 -12.06 4.85 19.43
N GLU A 57 -12.37 3.56 19.31
CA GLU A 57 -12.01 2.54 20.30
C GLU A 57 -10.49 2.36 20.40
N CYS A 58 -9.77 2.35 19.27
CA CYS A 58 -8.31 2.27 19.26
C CYS A 58 -7.66 3.46 19.97
N VAL A 59 -8.15 4.68 19.72
CA VAL A 59 -7.64 5.91 20.38
C VAL A 59 -7.97 5.88 21.88
N SER A 60 -9.18 5.47 22.26
CA SER A 60 -9.60 5.34 23.65
C SER A 60 -8.79 4.29 24.43
N ALA A 61 -8.42 3.19 23.77
CA ALA A 61 -7.62 2.12 24.36
C ALA A 61 -6.14 2.48 24.53
N VAL A 62 -5.65 3.44 23.73
CA VAL A 62 -4.28 3.91 23.81
C VAL A 62 -4.18 5.01 24.87
N ASN A 63 -3.36 4.75 25.88
CA ASN A 63 -2.97 5.71 26.89
C ASN A 63 -2.00 6.76 26.32
N ASP A 64 -1.77 7.84 27.08
CA ASP A 64 -0.96 8.98 26.64
C ASP A 64 0.44 8.54 26.16
N GLY A 65 0.69 8.66 24.86
CA GLY A 65 1.93 8.25 24.19
C GLY A 65 1.99 6.81 23.64
N GLY A 66 0.89 6.05 23.65
CA GLY A 66 0.87 4.74 22.99
C GLY A 66 0.83 4.85 21.46
N ARG A 67 1.17 3.75 20.78
CA ARG A 67 1.24 3.66 19.31
C ARG A 67 0.31 2.57 18.80
N ILE A 68 -0.35 2.86 17.68
CA ILE A 68 -1.23 1.92 16.98
C ILE A 68 -0.49 1.47 15.72
N ALA A 69 -0.35 0.16 15.54
CA ALA A 69 0.19 -0.42 14.31
C ALA A 69 -0.95 -1.02 13.48
N CYS A 70 -1.12 -0.57 12.25
CA CYS A 70 -2.11 -1.10 11.32
C CYS A 70 -1.46 -2.13 10.39
N ILE A 71 -2.04 -3.34 10.32
CA ILE A 71 -1.55 -4.43 9.45
C ILE A 71 -2.67 -4.79 8.50
N SER A 72 -2.44 -4.62 7.19
CA SER A 72 -3.40 -4.97 6.14
C SER A 72 -4.80 -4.33 6.30
N CYS A 73 -4.90 -3.22 7.06
CA CYS A 73 -6.13 -2.47 7.33
C CYS A 73 -6.03 -1.05 6.76
N PRO A 74 -5.92 -0.91 5.43
CA PRO A 74 -5.67 0.37 4.76
C PRO A 74 -6.74 1.42 5.07
N THR A 75 -8.01 1.01 5.14
CA THR A 75 -9.13 1.91 5.45
C THR A 75 -9.01 2.50 6.84
N LEU A 76 -8.54 1.74 7.84
CA LEU A 76 -8.44 2.22 9.21
C LEU A 76 -7.31 3.24 9.37
N VAL A 77 -6.22 3.08 8.62
CA VAL A 77 -5.10 4.04 8.60
C VAL A 77 -5.58 5.43 8.20
N GLU A 78 -6.43 5.54 7.18
CA GLU A 78 -6.98 6.83 6.75
C GLU A 78 -7.74 7.54 7.88
N TYR A 79 -8.56 6.80 8.64
CA TYR A 79 -9.36 7.37 9.72
C TYR A 79 -8.50 7.75 10.93
N LEU A 80 -7.51 6.93 11.28
CA LEU A 80 -6.59 7.23 12.39
C LEU A 80 -5.65 8.41 12.09
N LEU A 81 -5.28 8.61 10.82
CA LEU A 81 -4.50 9.77 10.38
C LEU A 81 -5.30 11.08 10.39
N ARG A 82 -6.59 11.03 10.08
CA ARG A 82 -7.47 12.21 10.14
C ARG A 82 -7.64 12.77 11.55
N ASP A 83 -7.65 11.90 12.55
CA ASP A 83 -7.79 12.26 13.96
C ASP A 83 -6.45 12.64 14.63
N GLU A 84 -5.35 12.79 13.87
CA GLU A 84 -3.98 13.07 14.37
C GLU A 84 -3.50 12.08 15.46
N ALA A 85 -4.11 10.89 15.53
CA ALA A 85 -3.89 9.95 16.62
C ALA A 85 -2.65 9.05 16.45
N ILE A 86 -1.93 9.16 15.32
CA ILE A 86 -0.76 8.33 15.02
C ILE A 86 0.36 9.18 14.40
N VAL A 87 1.57 9.06 14.98
CA VAL A 87 2.82 9.36 14.28
C VAL A 87 3.29 8.07 13.63
N LEU A 88 3.27 8.04 12.29
CA LEU A 88 3.79 6.93 11.47
C LEU A 88 5.32 6.80 11.61
#